data_AF-A0A5C6XQD1-F1
#
_entry.id   AF-A0A5C6XQD1-F1
#
_cell.length_a   1.000
_cell.length_b   1.000
_cell.length_c   1.000
_cell.angle_alpha   90.00
_cell.angle_beta   90.00
_cell.angle_gamma   90.00
#
_symmetry.space_group_name_H-M   'P 1'
#
loop_
_entity.id
_entity.type
_entity.pdbx_description
1 polymer ?
#
loop_
_entity_poly.entity_id
_entity_poly.type
_entity_poly.pdbx_seq_one_letter_code
_entity_poly.pdbx_strand_id
1 'polypeptide(L)'
;MKKLCTLLLLISSICSYSQEKKTAVSDTKNIETKGTSLKFSSNSVKELESIEWNDLKSVFESNNEDEIVNLIFEIDLNESENKFKGSFTVSGKTKNIDALIVKAKKMVKGLINIAKNYKNN
;
A
#
# COMPACT_ATOMS: atom_id res chain seq x y z
N MET A 1 54.71 17.84 -14.96
CA MET A 1 53.41 17.28 -15.38
C MET A 1 53.15 15.90 -14.74
N LYS A 2 53.14 15.80 -13.40
CA LYS A 2 52.83 14.53 -12.69
C LYS A 2 52.06 14.71 -11.37
N LYS A 3 51.89 15.96 -10.89
CA LYS A 3 51.19 16.25 -9.63
C LYS A 3 49.75 16.75 -9.79
N LEU A 4 49.31 16.97 -11.04
CA LEU A 4 47.91 17.32 -11.35
C LEU A 4 47.04 16.09 -11.65
N CYS A 5 47.63 14.92 -11.88
CA CYS A 5 46.88 13.70 -12.18
C CYS A 5 46.36 12.98 -10.92
N THR A 6 46.94 13.25 -9.74
CA THR A 6 46.51 12.60 -8.48
C THR A 6 45.33 13.29 -7.80
N LEU A 7 44.96 14.51 -8.23
CA LEU A 7 43.79 15.21 -7.66
C LEU A 7 42.47 14.84 -8.36
N LEU A 8 42.53 14.26 -9.56
CA LEU A 8 41.34 13.88 -10.33
C LEU A 8 40.73 12.52 -9.91
N LEU A 9 41.49 11.70 -9.17
CA LEU A 9 41.12 10.32 -8.82
C LEU A 9 40.31 10.18 -7.51
N LEU A 10 40.08 11.28 -6.78
CA LEU A 10 39.39 11.25 -5.49
C LEU A 10 37.90 11.65 -5.54
N ILE A 11 37.39 12.13 -6.69
CA ILE A 11 36.03 12.68 -6.80
C ILE A 11 35.00 11.61 -7.24
N SER A 12 35.44 10.43 -7.70
CA SER A 12 34.55 9.39 -8.22
C SER A 12 33.84 8.53 -7.16
N SER A 13 34.10 8.71 -5.86
CA SER A 13 33.52 7.83 -4.81
C SER A 13 32.22 8.34 -4.17
N ILE A 14 31.57 9.40 -4.66
CA ILE A 14 30.41 10.00 -3.96
C ILE A 14 29.05 9.77 -4.67
N CYS A 15 28.98 9.01 -5.77
CA CYS A 15 27.71 8.80 -6.49
C CYS A 15 27.28 7.33 -6.59
N SER A 16 27.33 6.57 -5.49
CA SER A 16 26.64 5.27 -5.39
C SER A 16 25.71 5.23 -4.18
N TYR A 17 24.88 6.25 -4.05
CA TYR A 17 23.61 6.14 -3.35
C TYR A 17 22.54 6.77 -4.22
N SER A 18 21.92 5.97 -5.08
CA SER A 18 20.61 6.29 -5.64
C SER A 18 19.69 5.10 -5.37
N GLN A 19 18.95 5.30 -4.29
CA GLN A 19 17.70 4.71 -3.84
C GLN A 19 17.12 3.51 -4.61
N GLU A 20 16.82 2.49 -3.80
CA GLU A 20 15.62 1.64 -3.79
C GLU A 20 15.03 1.19 -5.12
N LYS A 21 14.90 -0.14 -5.27
CA LYS A 21 14.05 -0.77 -6.27
C LYS A 21 12.60 -0.27 -6.09
N LYS A 22 12.27 0.85 -6.73
CA LYS A 22 10.90 1.13 -7.17
C LYS A 22 10.61 0.15 -8.30
N THR A 23 10.17 -1.04 -7.94
CA THR A 23 9.26 -1.78 -8.81
C THR A 23 8.10 -0.81 -9.05
N ALA A 24 7.88 -0.47 -10.32
CA ALA A 24 6.83 0.43 -10.74
C ALA A 24 5.46 -0.14 -10.33
N VAL A 25 5.01 0.21 -9.13
CA VAL A 25 3.59 0.22 -8.79
C VAL A 25 3.13 1.61 -9.18
N SER A 26 2.35 1.66 -10.27
CA SER A 26 1.69 2.85 -10.77
C SER A 26 1.20 3.74 -9.63
N ASP A 27 1.48 5.03 -9.74
CA ASP A 27 1.16 6.10 -8.79
C ASP A 27 -0.23 5.98 -8.14
N THR A 28 -0.33 5.22 -7.04
CA THR A 28 -1.43 5.29 -6.09
C THR A 28 -0.82 5.78 -4.79
N LYS A 29 -1.09 7.05 -4.48
CA LYS A 29 -0.40 7.88 -3.47
C LYS A 29 -0.47 7.36 -2.01
N ASN A 30 -1.04 6.19 -1.75
CA ASN A 30 -1.48 5.77 -0.41
C ASN A 30 -1.32 4.29 -0.08
N ILE A 31 -0.41 3.57 -0.74
CA ILE A 31 -0.15 2.15 -0.47
C ILE A 31 1.16 2.01 0.32
N GLU A 32 1.09 1.54 1.59
CA GLU A 32 2.27 1.19 2.39
C GLU A 32 2.42 -0.34 2.44
N THR A 33 3.57 -0.84 2.01
CA THR A 33 3.92 -2.27 2.02
C THR A 33 5.03 -2.54 3.03
N LYS A 34 4.75 -3.36 4.05
CA LYS A 34 5.75 -4.10 4.83
C LYS A 34 5.57 -5.57 4.49
N GLY A 35 6.61 -6.41 4.54
CA GLY A 35 6.54 -7.81 4.09
C GLY A 35 5.32 -8.61 4.62
N THR A 36 4.78 -8.25 5.78
CA THR A 36 3.59 -8.89 6.39
C THR A 36 2.34 -8.01 6.46
N SER A 37 2.36 -6.81 5.87
CA SER A 37 1.25 -5.87 5.97
C SER A 37 1.15 -5.00 4.74
N LEU A 38 -0.06 -4.93 4.20
CA LEU A 38 -0.41 -4.04 3.10
C LEU A 38 -1.53 -3.10 3.57
N LYS A 39 -1.25 -1.80 3.56
CA LYS A 39 -2.20 -0.76 3.95
C LYS A 39 -2.64 0.05 2.73
N PHE A 40 -3.95 0.14 2.55
CA PHE A 40 -4.62 1.08 1.66
C PHE A 40 -5.25 2.19 2.51
N SER A 41 -4.86 3.42 2.26
CA SER A 41 -5.51 4.60 2.85
C SER A 41 -6.13 5.45 1.76
N SER A 42 -7.28 6.05 1.99
CA SER A 42 -7.87 6.95 1.01
C SER A 42 -8.72 8.02 1.67
N ASN A 43 -8.82 9.17 1.01
CA ASN A 43 -9.75 10.23 1.34
C ASN A 43 -10.99 10.25 0.42
N SER A 44 -11.17 9.23 -0.42
CA SER A 44 -12.32 9.16 -1.33
C SER A 44 -12.90 7.75 -1.45
N VAL A 45 -14.23 7.69 -1.58
CA VAL A 45 -14.94 6.43 -1.85
C VAL A 45 -14.53 5.84 -3.21
N LYS A 46 -14.22 6.69 -4.20
CA LYS A 46 -13.86 6.26 -5.55
C LYS A 46 -12.56 5.48 -5.59
N GLU A 47 -11.56 5.89 -4.81
CA GLU A 47 -10.29 5.18 -4.72
C GLU A 47 -10.44 3.79 -4.08
N LEU A 48 -11.35 3.62 -3.11
CA LEU A 48 -11.68 2.29 -2.59
C LEU A 48 -12.41 1.40 -3.61
N GLU A 49 -13.19 2.00 -4.52
CA GLU A 49 -13.86 1.27 -5.61
C GLU A 49 -12.90 0.82 -6.70
N SER A 50 -11.79 1.54 -6.89
CA SER A 50 -10.76 1.27 -7.91
C SER A 50 -9.62 0.38 -7.42
N ILE A 51 -9.78 -0.34 -6.32
CA ILE A 51 -8.75 -1.27 -5.83
C ILE A 51 -8.59 -2.42 -6.82
N GLU A 52 -7.38 -2.59 -7.35
CA GLU A 52 -6.99 -3.71 -8.20
C GLU A 52 -6.68 -4.95 -7.34
N TRP A 53 -7.70 -5.79 -7.14
CA TRP A 53 -7.63 -6.92 -6.21
C TRP A 53 -6.68 -8.05 -6.65
N ASN A 54 -6.39 -8.15 -7.95
CA ASN A 54 -5.59 -9.24 -8.51
C ASN A 54 -4.13 -9.18 -8.07
N ASP A 55 -3.61 -7.97 -7.86
CA ASP A 55 -2.19 -7.75 -7.56
C ASP A 55 -1.88 -7.91 -6.07
N LEU A 56 -2.90 -7.90 -5.21
CA LEU A 56 -2.75 -8.03 -3.76
C LEU A 56 -2.02 -9.32 -3.32
N LYS A 57 -2.22 -10.40 -4.07
CA LYS A 57 -1.60 -11.69 -3.75
C LYS A 57 -0.08 -11.64 -3.93
N SER A 58 0.38 -10.95 -4.98
CA SER A 58 1.80 -10.86 -5.35
C SER A 58 2.67 -10.24 -4.25
N VAL A 59 2.08 -9.34 -3.45
CA VAL A 59 2.76 -8.68 -2.33
C VAL A 59 3.23 -9.68 -1.26
N PHE A 60 2.57 -10.83 -1.16
CA PHE A 60 2.84 -11.84 -0.13
C PHE A 60 3.40 -13.16 -0.69
N GLU A 61 3.74 -13.22 -1.97
CA GLU A 61 4.24 -14.46 -2.61
C GLU A 61 5.57 -14.95 -2.02
N SER A 62 6.39 -14.04 -1.49
CA SER A 62 7.66 -14.38 -0.85
C SER A 62 7.52 -14.83 0.62
N ASN A 63 6.31 -14.80 1.19
CA ASN A 63 6.10 -15.08 2.60
C ASN A 63 5.95 -16.57 2.86
N ASN A 64 6.28 -16.99 4.08
CA ASN A 64 6.05 -18.37 4.48
C ASN A 64 4.54 -18.64 4.61
N GLU A 65 4.11 -19.87 4.33
CA GLU A 65 2.68 -20.25 4.34
C GLU A 65 1.96 -19.96 5.65
N ASP A 66 2.65 -20.16 6.77
CA ASP A 66 2.12 -19.95 8.12
C ASP A 66 2.36 -18.54 8.67
N GLU A 67 3.03 -17.67 7.91
CA GLU A 67 3.26 -16.28 8.27
C GLU A 67 1.94 -15.51 8.29
N ILE A 68 1.76 -14.64 9.30
CA ILE A 68 0.55 -13.85 9.42
C ILE A 68 0.70 -12.58 8.59
N VAL A 69 -0.22 -12.39 7.65
CA VAL A 69 -0.31 -11.20 6.81
C VAL A 69 -1.51 -10.35 7.19
N ASN A 70 -1.41 -9.04 6.96
CA ASN A 70 -2.44 -8.07 7.29
C ASN A 70 -2.82 -7.25 6.06
N LEU A 71 -4.11 -7.23 5.74
CA LEU A 71 -4.69 -6.31 4.77
C LEU A 71 -5.44 -5.23 5.52
N ILE A 72 -4.97 -3.98 5.45
CA ILE A 72 -5.51 -2.85 6.20
C ILE A 72 -6.16 -1.89 5.20
N PHE A 73 -7.40 -1.50 5.44
CA PHE A 73 -8.11 -0.52 4.63
C PHE A 73 -8.60 0.62 5.52
N GLU A 74 -8.27 1.84 5.15
CA GLU A 74 -8.63 3.07 5.85
C GLU A 74 -9.28 4.05 4.86
N ILE A 75 -10.39 4.65 5.28
CA ILE A 75 -11.01 5.79 4.61
C ILE A 75 -11.15 6.94 5.58
N ASP A 76 -10.81 8.13 5.13
CA ASP A 76 -10.87 9.36 5.90
C ASP A 76 -11.46 10.51 5.06
N LEU A 77 -12.79 10.65 5.13
CA LEU A 77 -13.55 11.68 4.41
C LEU A 77 -13.56 12.99 5.22
N ASN A 78 -12.39 13.60 5.40
CA ASN A 78 -12.26 14.86 6.15
C ASN A 78 -12.85 16.08 5.42
N GLU A 79 -13.04 16.00 4.10
CA GLU A 79 -13.54 17.10 3.27
C GLU A 79 -15.06 17.07 3.02
N SER A 80 -15.80 16.06 3.51
CA SER A 80 -17.27 16.04 3.44
C SER A 80 -17.92 16.77 4.60
N GLU A 81 -19.11 17.34 4.38
CA GLU A 81 -19.94 17.97 5.43
C GLU A 81 -20.09 17.09 6.66
N ASN A 82 -20.19 15.77 6.45
CA ASN A 82 -20.10 14.75 7.48
C ASN A 82 -18.72 14.11 7.49
N LYS A 83 -17.95 14.36 8.56
CA LYS A 83 -16.64 13.73 8.77
C LYS A 83 -16.82 12.23 9.04
N PHE A 84 -16.46 11.39 8.07
CA PHE A 84 -16.50 9.95 8.21
C PHE A 84 -15.10 9.37 8.14
N LYS A 85 -14.70 8.66 9.20
CA LYS A 85 -13.46 7.91 9.25
C LYS A 85 -13.75 6.46 9.61
N GLY A 86 -13.20 5.54 8.85
CA GLY A 86 -13.38 4.10 9.08
C GLY A 86 -12.13 3.33 8.69
N SER A 87 -11.77 2.33 9.50
CA SER A 87 -10.70 1.41 9.17
C SER A 87 -11.05 -0.01 9.60
N PHE A 88 -10.50 -0.98 8.89
CA PHE A 88 -10.56 -2.37 9.29
C PHE A 88 -9.30 -3.12 8.84
N THR A 89 -9.03 -4.22 9.54
CA THR A 89 -7.90 -5.10 9.26
C THR A 89 -8.39 -6.52 9.03
N VAL A 90 -7.89 -7.15 7.98
CA VAL A 90 -8.08 -8.57 7.69
C VAL A 90 -6.76 -9.27 7.88
N SER A 91 -6.68 -10.13 8.90
CA SER A 91 -5.46 -10.84 9.25
C SER A 91 -5.65 -12.35 9.11
N GLY A 92 -4.59 -13.04 8.71
CA GLY A 92 -4.55 -14.49 8.66
C GLY A 92 -3.25 -15.01 8.07
N LYS A 93 -3.14 -16.34 7.94
CA LYS A 93 -1.96 -16.98 7.36
C LYS A 93 -1.85 -16.71 5.86
N THR A 94 -0.63 -16.58 5.34
CA THR A 94 -0.33 -16.40 3.90
C THR A 94 -1.01 -17.44 3.03
N LYS A 95 -1.02 -18.73 3.44
CA LYS A 95 -1.68 -19.80 2.68
C LYS A 95 -3.18 -19.59 2.45
N ASN A 96 -3.82 -18.72 3.24
CA ASN A 96 -5.22 -18.37 3.14
C ASN A 96 -5.44 -17.02 2.41
N ILE A 97 -4.43 -16.45 1.75
CA ILE A 97 -4.49 -15.11 1.14
C ILE A 97 -5.70 -14.91 0.23
N ASP A 98 -6.05 -15.91 -0.58
CA ASP A 98 -7.21 -15.82 -1.48
C ASP A 98 -8.52 -15.64 -0.69
N ALA A 99 -8.67 -16.37 0.42
CA ALA A 99 -9.83 -16.23 1.32
C ALA A 99 -9.82 -14.87 2.05
N LEU A 100 -8.64 -14.38 2.46
CA LEU A 100 -8.49 -13.05 3.07
C LEU A 100 -8.88 -11.95 2.09
N ILE A 101 -8.46 -12.04 0.82
CA ILE A 101 -8.82 -11.10 -0.26
C ILE A 101 -10.35 -11.07 -0.47
N VAL A 102 -11.00 -12.24 -0.55
CA VAL A 102 -12.47 -12.32 -0.67
C VAL A 102 -13.16 -11.65 0.53
N LYS A 103 -12.66 -11.89 1.74
CA LYS A 103 -13.19 -11.30 2.96
C LYS A 103 -12.99 -9.77 2.99
N ALA A 104 -11.80 -9.31 2.60
CA ALA A 104 -11.47 -7.89 2.49
C ALA A 104 -12.38 -7.18 1.48
N LYS A 105 -12.61 -7.76 0.30
CA LYS A 105 -13.51 -7.21 -0.73
C LYS A 105 -14.94 -7.00 -0.21
N LYS A 106 -15.45 -7.95 0.58
CA LYS A 106 -16.77 -7.82 1.23
C LYS A 106 -16.80 -6.67 2.25
N MET A 107 -15.76 -6.54 3.07
CA MET A 107 -15.65 -5.46 4.05
C MET A 107 -15.48 -4.09 3.40
N VAL A 108 -14.65 -3.95 2.35
CA VAL A 108 -14.53 -2.71 1.57
C VAL A 108 -15.90 -2.31 1.00
N LYS A 109 -16.66 -3.24 0.43
CA LYS A 109 -18.02 -2.95 -0.06
C LYS A 109 -18.94 -2.45 1.05
N GLY A 110 -18.87 -3.05 2.24
CA GLY A 110 -19.61 -2.57 3.41
C GLY A 110 -19.21 -1.16 3.83
N LEU A 111 -17.90 -0.90 3.90
CA LEU A 111 -17.35 0.42 4.22
C LEU A 111 -17.79 1.49 3.22
N ILE A 112 -17.75 1.18 1.92
CA ILE A 112 -18.24 2.06 0.85
C ILE A 112 -19.73 2.39 1.02
N ASN A 113 -20.56 1.39 1.33
CA ASN A 113 -21.99 1.60 1.53
C ASN A 113 -22.26 2.52 2.73
N ILE A 114 -21.54 2.33 3.84
CA ILE A 114 -21.65 3.19 5.02
C ILE A 114 -21.22 4.61 4.67
N ALA A 115 -20.08 4.77 4.01
CA ALA A 115 -19.54 6.07 3.61
C ALA A 115 -20.49 6.84 2.67
N LYS A 116 -21.10 6.14 1.70
CA LYS A 116 -22.09 6.75 0.78
C LYS A 116 -23.37 7.19 1.50
N ASN A 117 -23.86 6.37 2.44
CA ASN A 117 -25.04 6.73 3.23
C ASN A 117 -24.77 7.95 4.12
N TYR A 118 -23.55 8.06 4.67
CA TYR A 118 -23.11 9.24 5.43
C TYR A 118 -23.02 10.51 4.59
N LYS A 119 -22.75 10.42 3.28
CA LYS A 119 -22.72 11.59 2.38
C LYS A 119 -24.11 12.12 2.01
N ASN A 120 -25.13 11.26 2.05
CA ASN A 120 -26.49 11.58 1.61
C ASN A 120 -27.44 11.98 2.76
N ASN A 121 -26.93 12.10 3.98
CA ASN A 121 -27.65 12.52 5.19
C ASN A 121 -27.18 13.92 5.61
#